data_AF-A0A9W9KGM9-F1
#
_entry.id   AF-A0A9W9KGM9-F1
#
_cell.length_a   1.000
_cell.length_b   1.000
_cell.length_c   1.000
_cell.angle_alpha   90.00
_cell.angle_beta   90.00
_cell.angle_gamma   90.00
#
_symmetry.space_group_name_H-M   'P 1'
#
loop_
_entity.id
_entity.type
_entity.pdbx_description
1 polymer ?
#
loop_
_entity_poly.entity_id
_entity_poly.type
_entity_poly.pdbx_seq_one_letter_code
_entity_poly.pdbx_strand_id
1 'polypeptide(L)'
;MRIATLQFAAKLGDVEGNIARANELLKSGKAVSVGGENLGIGIGVELLRPDLLVLSEMALTGYNFPSLGAIKPYLEPAGKGPCASWARDTAKRLRCKVCVGYPEIEADAQDTSQTKYYNSLLVVDENGDVILNYRKSFLYFTDETWAAEGDVERGFHELSFSSDDRSSSSTDLVGGVRPSTAEQKERRIATSFGICMDINPYKFEAPFTAWEFANRVLDSKSQLVILSMAWLTLLTREELEALKGKPEMDTFNYWLQRFWPLLKKQMKHDTEIDDTDAKRIVIVFANRAGEEPPADETKPPARYAGTSTIMAVTQRPLPATEQSAGSSDDETLSEEKSETASPNQALDVKILCWDMLGAAEEGICFADTTADPKMVFELKKASG
;
A
#
# COMPACT_ATOMS: atom_id res chain seq x y z
N MET A 1 -8.59 3.13 -11.38
CA MET A 1 -7.10 3.04 -11.31
C MET A 1 -6.71 1.57 -11.21
N ARG A 2 -5.63 1.13 -11.86
CA ARG A 2 -5.14 -0.25 -11.81
C ARG A 2 -3.88 -0.33 -10.95
N ILE A 3 -3.93 -1.16 -9.90
CA ILE A 3 -2.87 -1.26 -8.89
C ILE A 3 -2.44 -2.71 -8.79
N ALA A 4 -1.13 -2.94 -8.80
CA ALA A 4 -0.53 -4.23 -8.51
C ALA A 4 0.37 -4.14 -7.27
N THR A 5 0.41 -5.20 -6.48
CA THR A 5 1.50 -5.44 -5.52
C THR A 5 2.21 -6.73 -5.85
N LEU A 6 3.48 -6.84 -5.47
CA LEU A 6 4.26 -8.07 -5.58
C LEU A 6 4.62 -8.60 -4.20
N GLN A 7 4.02 -9.73 -3.84
CA GLN A 7 4.32 -10.45 -2.61
C GLN A 7 5.26 -11.61 -2.92
N PHE A 8 6.39 -11.68 -2.24
CA PHE A 8 7.31 -12.80 -2.36
C PHE A 8 8.19 -12.98 -1.12
N ALA A 9 8.80 -14.15 -1.02
CA ALA A 9 9.70 -14.55 0.05
C ALA A 9 11.15 -14.18 -0.30
N ALA A 10 11.46 -12.88 -0.23
CA ALA A 10 12.82 -12.40 -0.43
C ALA A 10 13.80 -13.12 0.52
N LYS A 11 14.98 -13.46 0.01
CA LYS A 11 16.05 -14.08 0.78
C LYS A 11 17.00 -13.00 1.29
N LEU A 12 17.33 -13.06 2.57
CA LEU A 12 18.21 -12.11 3.22
C LEU A 12 19.59 -12.06 2.53
N GLY A 13 19.95 -10.88 2.01
CA GLY A 13 21.22 -10.60 1.35
C GLY A 13 21.38 -11.11 -0.09
N ASP A 14 20.41 -11.86 -0.63
CA ASP A 14 20.49 -12.41 -2.00
C ASP A 14 19.87 -11.46 -3.02
N VAL A 15 20.50 -10.28 -3.23
CA VAL A 15 19.92 -9.21 -4.06
C VAL A 15 19.65 -9.66 -5.49
N GLU A 16 20.62 -10.34 -6.11
CA GLU A 16 20.48 -10.84 -7.48
C GLU A 16 19.40 -11.92 -7.58
N GLY A 17 19.37 -12.87 -6.64
CA GLY A 17 18.34 -13.91 -6.60
C GLY A 17 16.94 -13.35 -6.35
N ASN A 18 16.81 -12.34 -5.49
CA ASN A 18 15.54 -11.66 -5.23
C ASN A 18 15.05 -10.90 -6.46
N ILE A 19 15.93 -10.19 -7.18
CA ILE A 19 15.60 -9.55 -8.46
C ILE A 19 15.12 -10.59 -9.48
N ALA A 20 15.83 -11.71 -9.59
CA ALA A 20 15.44 -12.79 -10.49
C ALA A 20 14.05 -13.36 -10.15
N ARG A 21 13.79 -13.62 -8.86
CA ARG A 21 12.49 -14.10 -8.38
C ARG A 21 11.37 -13.10 -8.62
N ALA A 22 11.61 -11.82 -8.35
CA ALA A 22 10.64 -10.75 -8.60
C ALA A 22 10.28 -10.67 -10.10
N ASN A 23 11.28 -10.73 -10.98
CA ASN A 23 11.06 -10.71 -12.42
C ASN A 23 10.30 -11.96 -12.91
N GLU A 24 10.61 -13.13 -12.37
CA GLU A 24 9.89 -14.38 -12.67
C GLU A 24 8.42 -14.26 -12.29
N LEU A 25 8.13 -13.85 -11.04
CA LEU A 25 6.77 -13.72 -10.52
C LEU A 25 5.96 -12.65 -11.25
N LEU A 26 6.59 -11.53 -11.66
CA LEU A 26 5.94 -10.53 -12.49
C LEU A 26 5.57 -11.08 -13.88
N LYS A 27 6.38 -12.00 -14.41
CA LYS A 27 6.13 -12.64 -15.71
C LYS A 27 5.07 -13.75 -15.62
N SER A 28 5.16 -14.63 -14.63
CA SER A 28 4.24 -15.75 -14.45
C SER A 28 2.90 -15.29 -13.88
N GLY A 29 2.90 -14.30 -12.99
CA GLY A 29 1.72 -13.62 -12.49
C GLY A 29 0.77 -14.47 -11.64
N LYS A 30 -0.45 -13.96 -11.44
CA LYS A 30 -1.48 -14.59 -10.60
C LYS A 30 -2.12 -15.78 -11.30
N ALA A 31 -2.19 -16.93 -10.64
CA ALA A 31 -2.92 -18.09 -11.15
C ALA A 31 -4.40 -17.73 -11.34
N VAL A 32 -4.90 -17.87 -12.57
CA VAL A 32 -6.33 -17.68 -12.84
C VAL A 32 -7.09 -18.90 -12.33
N SER A 33 -8.05 -18.66 -11.45
CA SER A 33 -9.06 -19.65 -11.07
C SER A 33 -10.36 -19.36 -11.82
N VAL A 34 -10.87 -20.36 -12.54
CA VAL A 34 -12.21 -20.32 -13.15
C VAL A 34 -13.04 -21.40 -12.45
N GLY A 35 -14.16 -21.03 -11.85
CA GLY A 35 -15.06 -21.98 -11.16
C GLY A 35 -14.46 -22.68 -9.94
N GLY A 36 -13.38 -22.15 -9.35
CA GLY A 36 -12.69 -22.74 -8.20
C GLY A 36 -11.56 -23.70 -8.54
N GLU A 37 -11.29 -23.96 -9.83
CA GLU A 37 -10.14 -24.75 -10.29
C GLU A 37 -9.02 -23.83 -10.80
N ASN A 38 -7.79 -24.05 -10.31
CA ASN A 38 -6.60 -23.35 -10.80
C ASN A 38 -6.24 -23.89 -12.18
N LEU A 39 -6.40 -23.06 -13.21
CA LEU A 39 -6.11 -23.44 -14.60
C LEU A 39 -4.60 -23.49 -14.91
N GLY A 40 -3.74 -23.14 -13.95
CA GLY A 40 -2.28 -23.11 -14.14
C GLY A 40 -1.77 -22.06 -15.12
N ILE A 41 -2.67 -21.26 -15.72
CA ILE A 41 -2.33 -20.13 -16.59
C ILE A 41 -2.26 -18.88 -15.70
N GLY A 42 -1.05 -18.37 -15.49
CA GLY A 42 -0.86 -17.14 -14.75
C GLY A 42 -0.93 -15.91 -15.66
N ILE A 43 -1.60 -14.85 -15.20
CA ILE A 43 -1.64 -13.56 -15.92
C ILE A 43 -0.48 -12.70 -15.44
N GLY A 44 0.56 -12.61 -16.25
CA GLY A 44 1.71 -11.73 -16.00
C GLY A 44 1.32 -10.25 -15.93
N VAL A 45 2.14 -9.46 -15.22
CA VAL A 45 1.88 -8.04 -14.93
C VAL A 45 1.70 -7.18 -16.20
N GLU A 46 2.36 -7.56 -17.31
CA GLU A 46 2.25 -6.89 -18.61
C GLU A 46 0.81 -6.88 -19.13
N LEU A 47 0.04 -7.96 -18.91
CA LEU A 47 -1.36 -8.04 -19.32
C LEU A 47 -2.28 -7.24 -18.39
N LEU A 48 -1.93 -7.18 -17.10
CA LEU A 48 -2.65 -6.37 -16.11
C LEU A 48 -2.49 -4.88 -16.36
N ARG A 49 -1.36 -4.47 -16.99
CA ARG A 49 -1.03 -3.09 -17.34
C ARG A 49 -1.24 -2.12 -16.16
N PRO A 50 -0.68 -2.35 -14.97
CA PRO A 50 -0.95 -1.51 -13.81
C PRO A 50 -0.55 -0.06 -14.05
N ASP A 51 -1.21 0.88 -13.39
CA ASP A 51 -0.81 2.28 -13.32
C ASP A 51 0.21 2.49 -12.17
N LEU A 52 0.16 1.61 -11.17
CA LEU A 52 1.05 1.58 -10.00
C LEU A 52 1.42 0.13 -9.63
N LEU A 53 2.72 -0.14 -9.41
CA LEU A 53 3.25 -1.38 -8.86
C LEU A 53 3.94 -1.11 -7.50
N VAL A 54 3.49 -1.77 -6.44
CA VAL A 54 4.02 -1.60 -5.08
C VAL A 54 4.71 -2.87 -4.59
N LEU A 55 5.98 -2.75 -4.20
CA LEU A 55 6.75 -3.83 -3.58
C LEU A 55 6.76 -3.70 -2.05
N SER A 56 7.10 -4.80 -1.39
CA SER A 56 7.25 -4.87 0.06
C SER A 56 8.43 -4.07 0.58
N GLU A 57 8.47 -3.91 1.90
CA GLU A 57 9.58 -3.29 2.61
C GLU A 57 10.85 -4.08 2.36
N MET A 58 11.94 -3.38 2.01
CA MET A 58 13.25 -3.99 1.70
C MET A 58 13.16 -5.19 0.74
N ALA A 59 12.30 -5.06 -0.29
CA ALA A 59 11.86 -6.18 -1.13
C ALA A 59 13.01 -6.97 -1.77
N LEU A 60 14.07 -6.29 -2.20
CA LEU A 60 15.15 -6.95 -2.95
C LEU A 60 16.33 -7.37 -2.06
N THR A 61 16.37 -6.97 -0.79
CA THR A 61 17.49 -7.28 0.12
C THR A 61 17.13 -8.33 1.17
N GLY A 62 15.84 -8.58 1.41
CA GLY A 62 15.39 -9.16 2.68
C GLY A 62 15.44 -8.13 3.82
N TYR A 63 15.06 -8.48 5.04
CA TYR A 63 14.73 -7.49 6.10
C TYR A 63 15.48 -7.71 7.42
N ASN A 64 15.57 -8.95 7.91
CA ASN A 64 16.00 -9.28 9.26
C ASN A 64 17.53 -9.18 9.49
N PHE A 65 18.13 -8.05 9.14
CA PHE A 65 19.54 -7.76 9.40
C PHE A 65 19.74 -7.43 10.89
N PRO A 66 20.70 -8.08 11.58
CA PRO A 66 20.85 -7.92 13.03
C PRO A 66 21.63 -6.68 13.48
N SER A 67 22.28 -5.98 12.55
CA SER A 67 23.14 -4.85 12.88
C SER A 67 23.47 -4.01 11.66
N LEU A 68 23.96 -2.80 11.90
CA LEU A 68 24.55 -1.95 10.86
C LEU A 68 25.65 -2.69 10.07
N GLY A 69 26.50 -3.48 10.72
CA GLY A 69 27.57 -4.22 10.05
C GLY A 69 27.04 -5.25 9.05
N ALA A 70 25.96 -5.93 9.39
CA ALA A 70 25.35 -6.96 8.55
C ALA A 70 24.61 -6.38 7.34
N ILE A 71 23.94 -5.23 7.50
CA ILE A 71 23.20 -4.59 6.41
C ILE A 71 24.10 -3.74 5.50
N LYS A 72 25.27 -3.30 5.98
CA LYS A 72 26.16 -2.36 5.29
C LYS A 72 26.43 -2.68 3.81
N PRO A 73 26.64 -3.95 3.39
CA PRO A 73 26.88 -4.29 1.99
C PRO A 73 25.71 -4.01 1.04
N TYR A 74 24.50 -3.85 1.58
CA TYR A 74 23.26 -3.75 0.82
C TYR A 74 22.69 -2.32 0.79
N LEU A 75 23.31 -1.39 1.53
CA LEU A 75 22.86 0.00 1.58
C LEU A 75 23.08 0.70 0.22
N GLU A 76 22.06 1.41 -0.25
CA GLU A 76 22.12 2.16 -1.50
C GLU A 76 21.88 3.66 -1.26
N PRO A 77 22.62 4.57 -1.93
CA PRO A 77 22.23 5.97 -1.95
C PRO A 77 20.90 6.15 -2.68
N ALA A 78 20.06 7.09 -2.24
CA ALA A 78 18.77 7.35 -2.88
C ALA A 78 18.88 7.53 -4.40
N GLY A 79 18.04 6.79 -5.14
CA GLY A 79 17.99 6.81 -6.61
C GLY A 79 19.17 6.12 -7.32
N LYS A 80 20.06 5.44 -6.59
CA LYS A 80 21.20 4.68 -7.11
C LYS A 80 21.15 3.25 -6.57
N GLY A 81 21.98 2.37 -7.15
CA GLY A 81 22.10 0.98 -6.71
C GLY A 81 21.12 0.00 -7.37
N PRO A 82 21.20 -1.29 -7.03
CA PRO A 82 20.36 -2.35 -7.60
C PRO A 82 18.85 -2.09 -7.49
N CYS A 83 18.35 -1.66 -6.33
CA CYS A 83 16.92 -1.44 -6.12
C CYS A 83 16.39 -0.29 -7.00
N ALA A 84 17.09 0.84 -7.01
CA ALA A 84 16.70 1.99 -7.82
C ALA A 84 16.79 1.69 -9.33
N SER A 85 17.81 0.95 -9.75
CA SER A 85 17.99 0.55 -11.16
C SER A 85 16.87 -0.40 -11.60
N TRP A 86 16.57 -1.41 -10.79
CA TRP A 86 15.47 -2.35 -11.07
C TRP A 86 14.12 -1.64 -11.16
N ALA A 87 13.84 -0.70 -10.25
CA ALA A 87 12.60 0.07 -10.26
C ALA A 87 12.49 0.96 -11.49
N ARG A 88 13.57 1.65 -11.89
CA ARG A 88 13.64 2.45 -13.12
C ARG A 88 13.32 1.64 -14.36
N ASP A 89 13.97 0.49 -14.51
CA ASP A 89 13.79 -0.35 -15.69
C ASP A 89 12.39 -0.96 -15.73
N THR A 90 11.86 -1.36 -14.57
CA THR A 90 10.50 -1.89 -14.45
C THR A 90 9.44 -0.83 -14.72
N ALA A 91 9.60 0.38 -14.19
CA ALA A 91 8.66 1.49 -14.39
C ALA A 91 8.56 1.88 -15.87
N LYS A 92 9.71 2.02 -16.56
CA LYS A 92 9.77 2.28 -18.00
C LYS A 92 9.14 1.17 -18.82
N ARG A 93 9.47 -0.08 -18.51
CA ARG A 93 8.96 -1.26 -19.23
C ARG A 93 7.44 -1.38 -19.12
N LEU A 94 6.91 -1.25 -17.90
CA LEU A 94 5.48 -1.39 -17.63
C LEU A 94 4.68 -0.11 -17.87
N ARG A 95 5.36 1.03 -18.07
CA ARG A 95 4.77 2.37 -18.17
C ARG A 95 3.84 2.66 -17.00
N CYS A 96 4.36 2.44 -15.80
CA CYS A 96 3.66 2.61 -14.53
C CYS A 96 4.59 3.20 -13.48
N LYS A 97 4.02 3.69 -12.39
CA LYS A 97 4.80 4.09 -11.21
C LYS A 97 5.21 2.84 -10.43
N VAL A 98 6.44 2.83 -9.90
CA VAL A 98 6.95 1.72 -9.09
C VAL A 98 7.35 2.24 -7.71
N CYS A 99 6.83 1.61 -6.66
CA CYS A 99 7.23 1.82 -5.29
C CYS A 99 8.11 0.64 -4.82
N VAL A 100 9.34 0.90 -4.39
CA VAL A 100 10.28 -0.14 -3.92
C VAL A 100 10.92 0.21 -2.58
N GLY A 101 10.76 -0.68 -1.60
CA GLY A 101 11.43 -0.56 -0.30
C GLY A 101 12.88 -1.02 -0.38
N TYR A 102 13.80 -0.28 0.25
CA TYR A 102 15.25 -0.55 0.22
C TYR A 102 15.97 0.04 1.45
N PRO A 103 17.15 -0.48 1.82
CA PRO A 103 17.99 0.14 2.85
C PRO A 103 18.83 1.27 2.25
N GLU A 104 18.67 2.48 2.78
CA GLU A 104 19.28 3.70 2.29
C GLU A 104 20.53 4.08 3.09
N ILE A 105 21.56 4.59 2.40
CA ILE A 105 22.66 5.35 3.00
C ILE A 105 22.66 6.80 2.50
N GLU A 106 22.59 7.73 3.45
CA GLU A 106 22.81 9.16 3.23
C GLU A 106 24.20 9.51 3.75
N ALA A 107 25.19 9.48 2.85
CA ALA A 107 26.54 9.90 3.17
C ALA A 107 26.68 11.42 2.98
N ASP A 108 27.21 12.10 4.00
CA ASP A 108 27.70 13.47 3.85
C ASP A 108 29.07 13.43 3.14
N ALA A 109 29.18 14.15 2.03
CA ALA A 109 30.38 14.16 1.19
C ALA A 109 31.61 14.80 1.87
N GLN A 110 31.40 15.57 2.94
CA GLN A 110 32.46 16.27 3.68
C GLN A 110 32.72 15.66 5.07
N ASP A 111 31.72 15.04 5.70
CA ASP A 111 31.87 14.44 7.03
C ASP A 111 31.21 13.06 7.15
N THR A 112 32.01 12.01 7.00
CA THR A 112 31.52 10.63 7.15
C THR A 112 30.93 10.33 8.53
N SER A 113 31.23 11.12 9.58
CA SER A 113 30.61 10.97 10.90
C SER A 113 29.12 11.34 10.92
N GLN A 114 28.65 12.06 9.91
CA GLN A 114 27.24 12.43 9.71
C GLN A 114 26.49 11.44 8.81
N THR A 115 27.10 10.32 8.42
CA THR A 115 26.43 9.30 7.61
C THR A 115 25.21 8.76 8.36
N LYS A 116 24.05 8.82 7.72
CA LYS A 116 22.80 8.26 8.25
C LYS A 116 22.31 7.13 7.37
N TYR A 117 21.55 6.24 7.98
CA TYR A 117 20.98 5.07 7.33
C TYR A 117 19.49 5.04 7.58
N TYR A 118 18.72 4.58 6.61
CA TYR A 118 17.27 4.62 6.70
C TYR A 118 16.66 3.36 6.08
N ASN A 119 15.52 2.95 6.61
CA ASN A 119 14.60 2.07 5.91
C ASN A 119 13.70 2.95 5.04
N SER A 120 13.78 2.80 3.73
CA SER A 120 13.26 3.80 2.80
C SER A 120 12.40 3.17 1.70
N LEU A 121 11.56 4.01 1.10
CA LEU A 121 10.67 3.68 -0.01
C LEU A 121 10.89 4.69 -1.14
N LEU A 122 11.42 4.23 -2.27
CA LEU A 122 11.51 5.01 -3.49
C LEU A 122 10.21 4.92 -4.27
N VAL A 123 9.80 6.03 -4.88
CA VAL A 123 8.78 6.08 -5.92
C VAL A 123 9.43 6.54 -7.21
N VAL A 124 9.34 5.71 -8.23
CA VAL A 124 9.85 5.97 -9.57
C VAL A 124 8.67 6.12 -10.52
N ASP A 125 8.68 7.15 -11.35
CA ASP A 125 7.65 7.35 -12.38
C ASP A 125 7.88 6.49 -13.64
N GLU A 126 6.91 6.52 -14.54
CA GLU A 126 6.92 5.79 -15.81
C GLU A 126 8.07 6.20 -16.77
N ASN A 127 8.69 7.36 -16.56
CA ASN A 127 9.87 7.81 -17.29
C ASN A 127 11.17 7.33 -16.63
N GLY A 128 11.08 6.72 -15.45
CA GLY A 128 12.20 6.23 -14.68
C GLY A 128 12.84 7.26 -13.76
N ASP A 129 12.16 8.39 -13.54
CA ASP A 129 12.59 9.46 -12.64
C ASP A 129 12.13 9.16 -11.22
N VAL A 130 13.01 9.41 -10.25
CA VAL A 130 12.67 9.28 -8.82
C VAL A 130 11.88 10.52 -8.42
N ILE A 131 10.61 10.34 -8.06
CA ILE A 131 9.69 11.43 -7.71
C ILE A 131 9.46 11.55 -6.19
N LEU A 132 9.78 10.50 -5.42
CA LEU A 132 9.74 10.53 -3.96
C LEU A 132 10.77 9.54 -3.37
N ASN A 133 11.35 9.89 -2.23
CA ASN A 133 12.09 8.98 -1.35
C ASN A 133 11.58 9.18 0.09
N TYR A 134 10.65 8.31 0.51
CA TYR A 134 10.12 8.31 1.87
C TYR A 134 11.01 7.49 2.79
N ARG A 135 11.17 7.92 4.05
CA ARG A 135 11.96 7.23 5.09
C ARG A 135 11.01 6.82 6.21
N LYS A 136 11.11 5.57 6.66
CA LYS A 136 10.28 4.99 7.73
C LYS A 136 10.32 5.88 8.96
N SER A 137 9.16 6.28 9.45
CA SER A 137 9.06 7.26 10.55
C SER A 137 9.08 6.58 11.92
N PHE A 138 8.41 5.43 12.05
CA PHE A 138 8.41 4.65 13.28
C PHE A 138 9.22 3.37 13.05
N LEU A 139 10.30 3.20 13.80
CA LEU A 139 11.18 2.04 13.66
C LEU A 139 10.63 0.82 14.41
N TYR A 140 10.82 -0.36 13.82
CA TYR A 140 10.69 -1.62 14.54
C TYR A 140 12.03 -1.99 15.18
N PHE A 141 12.02 -2.89 16.16
CA PHE A 141 13.25 -3.30 16.89
C PHE A 141 14.40 -3.75 15.97
N THR A 142 14.09 -4.36 14.82
CA THR A 142 15.09 -4.72 13.80
C THR A 142 15.74 -3.46 13.19
N ASP A 143 14.95 -2.45 12.82
CA ASP A 143 15.44 -1.22 12.22
C ASP A 143 16.27 -0.39 13.20
N GLU A 144 15.88 -0.34 14.49
CA GLU A 144 16.58 0.43 15.53
C GLU A 144 18.07 0.05 15.69
N THR A 145 18.47 -1.13 15.21
CA THR A 145 19.87 -1.59 15.27
C THR A 145 20.77 -0.95 14.21
N TRP A 146 20.20 -0.30 13.20
CA TRP A 146 20.97 0.21 12.05
C TRP A 146 20.43 1.49 11.41
N ALA A 147 19.15 1.81 11.53
CA ALA A 147 18.47 2.92 10.87
C ALA A 147 18.15 4.08 11.84
N ALA A 148 18.01 5.27 11.28
CA ALA A 148 17.41 6.43 11.93
C ALA A 148 15.95 6.61 11.50
N GLU A 149 15.15 7.30 12.32
CA GLU A 149 13.78 7.71 11.97
C GLU A 149 13.78 8.75 10.84
N GLY A 150 12.80 8.61 9.93
CA GLY A 150 12.47 9.57 8.90
C GLY A 150 11.55 10.69 9.39
N ASP A 151 11.40 11.73 8.57
CA ASP A 151 10.47 12.83 8.80
C ASP A 151 9.08 12.47 8.25
N VAL A 152 8.07 12.47 9.14
CA VAL A 152 6.67 12.16 8.83
C VAL A 152 6.06 13.07 7.75
N GLU A 153 6.54 14.32 7.64
CA GLU A 153 6.04 15.29 6.66
C GLU A 153 6.43 14.92 5.22
N ARG A 154 7.47 14.07 5.05
CA ARG A 154 7.85 13.52 3.75
C ARG A 154 6.99 12.34 3.32
N GLY A 155 6.04 11.90 4.16
CA GLY A 155 5.13 10.80 3.89
C GLY A 155 3.95 11.16 2.98
N PHE A 156 3.92 12.35 2.38
CA PHE A 156 2.85 12.80 1.49
C PHE A 156 3.39 13.26 0.13
N HIS A 157 2.69 12.91 -0.95
CA HIS A 157 2.97 13.42 -2.29
C HIS A 157 1.72 13.36 -3.18
N GLU A 158 1.57 14.30 -4.12
CA GLU A 158 0.54 14.24 -5.16
C GLU A 158 1.08 13.49 -6.38
N LEU A 159 0.60 12.27 -6.62
CA LEU A 159 1.00 11.48 -7.78
C LEU A 159 0.18 11.87 -9.01
N SER A 160 0.86 12.28 -10.08
CA SER A 160 0.24 12.54 -11.39
C SER A 160 0.07 11.26 -12.20
N PHE A 161 -1.09 11.03 -12.79
CA PHE A 161 -1.33 9.95 -13.75
C PHE A 161 -1.86 10.53 -15.06
N SER A 162 -1.21 10.19 -16.18
CA SER A 162 -1.72 10.55 -17.50
C SER A 162 -2.95 9.70 -17.82
N SER A 163 -4.02 10.37 -18.24
CA SER A 163 -5.17 9.73 -18.90
C SER A 163 -4.76 9.31 -20.32
N ASP A 164 -3.81 8.40 -20.46
CA ASP A 164 -3.47 7.90 -21.78
C ASP A 164 -4.70 7.20 -22.38
N ASP A 165 -4.91 7.43 -23.68
CA ASP A 165 -5.96 6.90 -24.56
C ASP A 165 -5.85 5.37 -24.75
N ARG A 166 -5.89 4.62 -23.64
CA ARG A 166 -5.82 3.15 -23.59
C ARG A 166 -7.17 2.50 -23.94
N SER A 167 -8.17 3.32 -24.32
CA SER A 167 -9.44 2.90 -24.92
C SER A 167 -9.29 2.47 -26.39
N SER A 168 -8.21 2.88 -27.07
CA SER A 168 -7.98 2.56 -28.48
C SER A 168 -7.18 1.26 -28.69
N SER A 169 -7.76 0.12 -28.31
CA SER A 169 -7.28 -1.17 -28.84
C SER A 169 -8.39 -2.17 -29.12
N SER A 170 -9.31 -1.78 -30.00
CA SER A 170 -9.86 -2.66 -31.04
C SER A 170 -10.68 -1.80 -31.99
N THR A 171 -10.44 -1.93 -33.30
CA THR A 171 -11.04 -1.19 -34.43
C THR A 171 -10.62 0.27 -34.57
N ASP A 172 -9.48 0.51 -35.24
CA ASP A 172 -9.34 1.62 -36.20
C ASP A 172 -8.10 1.40 -37.05
N LEU A 173 -8.21 0.45 -37.99
CA LEU A 173 -7.34 0.34 -39.15
C LEU A 173 -8.01 1.05 -40.34
N VAL A 174 -8.31 2.34 -40.23
CA VAL A 174 -8.51 3.20 -41.40
C VAL A 174 -7.99 4.60 -41.06
N GLY A 175 -7.09 5.12 -41.89
CA GLY A 175 -6.37 6.37 -41.65
C GLY A 175 -7.28 7.55 -41.30
N GLY A 176 -7.12 8.07 -40.10
CA GLY A 176 -7.68 9.34 -39.65
C GLY A 176 -6.61 10.13 -38.91
N VAL A 177 -6.36 11.36 -39.35
CA VAL A 177 -5.47 12.32 -38.68
C VAL A 177 -6.01 12.58 -37.27
N ARG A 178 -5.20 12.33 -36.23
CA ARG A 178 -5.55 12.67 -34.84
C ARG A 178 -5.68 14.19 -34.69
N PRO A 179 -6.80 14.74 -34.18
CA PRO A 179 -6.88 16.15 -33.82
C PRO A 179 -5.95 16.44 -32.64
N SER A 180 -5.05 17.40 -32.80
CA SER A 180 -3.92 17.69 -31.90
C SER A 180 -4.25 18.66 -30.75
N THR A 181 -5.47 18.64 -30.18
CA THR A 181 -5.87 19.65 -29.18
C THR A 181 -6.75 19.16 -28.03
N ALA A 182 -6.87 17.85 -27.79
CA ALA A 182 -7.46 17.39 -26.52
C ALA A 182 -6.40 17.56 -25.43
N GLU A 183 -6.57 18.53 -24.53
CA GLU A 183 -5.76 18.67 -23.32
C GLU A 183 -5.73 17.33 -22.60
N GLN A 184 -4.54 16.72 -22.51
CA GLN A 184 -4.35 15.51 -21.72
C GLN A 184 -4.71 15.86 -20.28
N LYS A 185 -5.84 15.32 -19.79
CA LYS A 185 -6.28 15.55 -18.42
C LYS A 185 -5.38 14.73 -17.50
N GLU A 186 -4.31 15.35 -17.02
CA GLU A 186 -3.47 14.81 -15.95
C GLU A 186 -4.32 14.72 -14.68
N ARG A 187 -4.34 13.54 -14.07
CA ARG A 187 -5.06 13.31 -12.82
C ARG A 187 -4.09 13.23 -11.66
N ARG A 188 -4.22 14.16 -10.72
CA ARG A 188 -3.39 14.22 -9.50
C ARG A 188 -4.08 13.53 -8.34
N ILE A 189 -3.34 12.67 -7.66
CA ILE A 189 -3.85 11.83 -6.57
C ILE A 189 -3.03 12.11 -5.32
N ALA A 190 -3.68 12.71 -4.32
CA ALA A 190 -3.12 12.92 -3.00
C ALA A 190 -2.81 11.56 -2.37
N THR A 191 -1.53 11.28 -2.10
CA THR A 191 -1.05 9.96 -1.69
C THR A 191 -0.23 10.03 -0.41
N SER A 192 -0.61 9.22 0.58
CA SER A 192 0.18 9.00 1.80
C SER A 192 1.01 7.71 1.68
N PHE A 193 2.24 7.77 2.16
CA PHE A 193 3.21 6.67 2.14
C PHE A 193 3.58 6.28 3.56
N GLY A 194 3.60 4.98 3.83
CA GLY A 194 4.05 4.43 5.10
C GLY A 194 4.83 3.14 4.89
N ILE A 195 5.65 2.81 5.88
CA ILE A 195 6.41 1.57 5.93
C ILE A 195 6.07 0.84 7.23
N CYS A 196 5.39 -0.30 7.08
CA CYS A 196 5.12 -1.29 8.13
C CYS A 196 4.73 -0.69 9.49
N MET A 197 5.70 -0.56 10.40
CA MET A 197 5.56 -0.03 11.76
C MET A 197 4.97 1.39 11.84
N ASP A 198 4.99 2.17 10.76
CA ASP A 198 4.35 3.49 10.70
C ASP A 198 2.87 3.47 11.11
N ILE A 199 2.14 2.37 10.87
CA ILE A 199 0.72 2.29 11.26
C ILE A 199 0.54 1.95 12.76
N ASN A 200 1.56 1.45 13.44
CA ASN A 200 1.50 1.09 14.86
C ASN A 200 1.54 2.32 15.77
N PRO A 201 1.10 2.18 17.03
CA PRO A 201 1.39 3.20 18.03
C PRO A 201 2.89 3.39 18.17
N TYR A 202 3.35 4.63 18.31
CA TYR A 202 4.77 4.95 18.41
C TYR A 202 5.45 4.09 19.49
N LYS A 203 6.52 3.37 19.09
CA LYS A 203 7.30 2.44 19.93
C LYS A 203 6.51 1.32 20.63
N PHE A 204 5.26 1.08 20.21
CA PHE A 204 4.29 0.27 20.97
C PHE A 204 3.97 0.80 22.38
N GLU A 205 4.31 2.06 22.66
CA GLU A 205 4.09 2.73 23.95
C GLU A 205 2.92 3.72 23.89
N ALA A 206 2.73 4.36 22.74
CA ALA A 206 1.61 5.28 22.54
C ALA A 206 0.25 4.55 22.66
N PRO A 207 -0.84 5.26 23.03
CA PRO A 207 -2.17 4.66 23.09
C PRO A 207 -2.56 4.04 21.76
N PHE A 208 -3.21 2.86 21.79
CA PHE A 208 -3.70 2.23 20.56
C PHE A 208 -4.63 3.15 19.77
N THR A 209 -5.39 4.01 20.42
CA THR A 209 -6.31 4.96 19.77
C THR A 209 -5.63 6.25 19.26
N ALA A 210 -4.31 6.39 19.38
CA ALA A 210 -3.59 7.55 18.83
C ALA A 210 -3.67 7.60 17.30
N TRP A 211 -3.66 6.43 16.65
CA TRP A 211 -3.85 6.24 15.20
C TRP A 211 -3.10 7.27 14.34
N GLU A 212 -1.82 7.47 14.66
CA GLU A 212 -0.99 8.57 14.17
C GLU A 212 -0.98 8.63 12.64
N PHE A 213 -0.72 7.50 11.99
CA PHE A 213 -0.71 7.40 10.53
C PHE A 213 -2.09 7.65 9.90
N ALA A 214 -3.14 7.01 10.42
CA ALA A 214 -4.49 7.14 9.86
C ALA A 214 -5.05 8.55 10.01
N ASN A 215 -4.70 9.27 11.09
CA ASN A 215 -5.04 10.69 11.22
C ASN A 215 -4.28 11.55 10.20
N ARG A 216 -2.98 11.32 9.98
CA ARG A 216 -2.22 12.00 8.91
C ARG A 216 -2.81 11.79 7.51
N VAL A 217 -3.31 10.58 7.22
CA VAL A 217 -4.01 10.28 5.95
C VAL A 217 -5.25 11.19 5.78
N LEU A 218 -6.03 11.39 6.84
CA LEU A 218 -7.20 12.28 6.80
C LEU A 218 -6.81 13.75 6.72
N ASP A 219 -5.80 14.18 7.49
CA ASP A 219 -5.34 15.57 7.55
C ASP A 219 -4.73 16.03 6.21
N SER A 220 -3.98 15.15 5.56
CA SER A 220 -3.45 15.36 4.21
C SER A 220 -4.49 15.21 3.10
N LYS A 221 -5.74 14.86 3.43
CA LYS A 221 -6.81 14.59 2.47
C LYS A 221 -6.39 13.56 1.41
N SER A 222 -5.62 12.56 1.81
CA SER A 222 -5.12 11.55 0.89
C SER A 222 -6.26 10.68 0.37
N GLN A 223 -6.20 10.39 -0.93
CA GLN A 223 -7.12 9.50 -1.61
C GLN A 223 -6.50 8.10 -1.78
N LEU A 224 -5.17 8.01 -1.79
CA LEU A 224 -4.40 6.78 -1.90
C LEU A 224 -3.47 6.65 -0.70
N VAL A 225 -3.34 5.42 -0.19
CA VAL A 225 -2.39 5.05 0.85
C VAL A 225 -1.56 3.89 0.34
N ILE A 226 -0.24 4.05 0.37
CA ILE A 226 0.73 3.03 -0.03
C ILE A 226 1.51 2.60 1.19
N LEU A 227 1.39 1.31 1.54
CA LEU A 227 2.13 0.69 2.62
C LEU A 227 3.06 -0.40 2.08
N SER A 228 4.35 -0.18 2.23
CA SER A 228 5.39 -1.18 1.94
C SER A 228 5.75 -1.88 3.26
N MET A 229 5.64 -3.21 3.34
CA MET A 229 5.63 -3.91 4.63
C MET A 229 6.48 -5.18 4.68
N ALA A 230 7.13 -5.39 5.82
CA ALA A 230 7.70 -6.64 6.30
C ALA A 230 7.06 -7.04 7.63
N TRP A 231 5.73 -7.16 7.63
CA TRP A 231 4.92 -7.46 8.80
C TRP A 231 5.04 -8.92 9.21
N LEU A 232 5.36 -9.13 10.49
CA LEU A 232 5.56 -10.46 11.05
C LEU A 232 4.23 -11.15 11.36
N THR A 233 4.25 -12.47 11.28
CA THR A 233 3.19 -13.34 11.82
C THR A 233 3.66 -14.02 13.10
N LEU A 234 2.73 -14.31 13.99
CA LEU A 234 2.96 -15.14 15.18
C LEU A 234 2.69 -16.62 14.91
N LEU A 235 2.18 -16.97 13.72
CA LEU A 235 1.88 -18.34 13.35
C LEU A 235 3.17 -19.17 13.17
N THR A 236 3.10 -20.45 13.53
CA THR A 236 4.13 -21.41 13.17
C THR A 236 4.09 -21.73 11.67
N ARG A 237 5.12 -22.42 11.18
CA ARG A 237 5.16 -22.89 9.79
C ARG A 237 3.98 -23.80 9.47
N GLU A 238 3.64 -24.70 10.37
CA GLU A 238 2.54 -25.65 10.24
C GLU A 238 1.18 -24.93 10.21
N GLU A 239 1.02 -23.88 11.02
CA GLU A 239 -0.18 -23.05 11.03
C GLU A 239 -0.34 -22.24 9.74
N LEU A 240 0.75 -21.66 9.21
CA LEU A 240 0.75 -20.99 7.91
C LEU A 240 0.41 -21.95 6.76
N GLU A 241 0.99 -23.15 6.76
CA GLU A 241 0.66 -24.19 5.80
C GLU A 241 -0.82 -24.62 5.90
N ALA A 242 -1.37 -24.67 7.11
CA ALA A 242 -2.77 -25.00 7.37
C ALA A 242 -3.75 -23.94 6.81
N LEU A 243 -3.31 -22.70 6.55
CA LEU A 243 -4.12 -21.70 5.85
C LEU A 243 -4.40 -22.10 4.39
N LYS A 244 -3.61 -23.00 3.79
CA LYS A 244 -3.83 -23.55 2.42
C LYS A 244 -4.01 -22.45 1.37
N GLY A 245 -3.11 -21.47 1.35
CA GLY A 245 -3.16 -20.34 0.41
C GLY A 245 -4.19 -19.27 0.77
N LYS A 246 -4.82 -19.34 1.95
CA LYS A 246 -5.67 -18.27 2.46
C LYS A 246 -4.86 -17.16 3.15
N PRO A 247 -5.39 -15.93 3.20
CA PRO A 247 -4.81 -14.85 3.96
C PRO A 247 -4.84 -15.11 5.47
N GLU A 248 -3.96 -14.44 6.20
CA GLU A 248 -3.98 -14.38 7.66
C GLU A 248 -4.94 -13.26 8.10
N MET A 249 -6.18 -13.63 8.39
CA MET A 249 -7.25 -12.66 8.67
C MET A 249 -7.02 -11.86 9.96
N ASP A 250 -6.31 -12.40 10.96
CA ASP A 250 -6.00 -11.68 12.19
C ASP A 250 -5.07 -10.50 11.93
N THR A 251 -4.05 -10.70 11.09
CA THR A 251 -3.17 -9.62 10.63
C THR A 251 -3.95 -8.57 9.82
N PHE A 252 -4.81 -8.99 8.89
CA PHE A 252 -5.66 -8.06 8.13
C PHE A 252 -6.61 -7.26 9.04
N ASN A 253 -7.25 -7.92 10.00
CA ASN A 253 -8.13 -7.28 10.98
C ASN A 253 -7.36 -6.27 11.85
N TYR A 254 -6.13 -6.59 12.24
CA TYR A 254 -5.27 -5.66 12.96
C TYR A 254 -4.98 -4.42 12.12
N TRP A 255 -4.56 -4.57 10.87
CA TRP A 255 -4.33 -3.44 9.97
C TRP A 255 -5.57 -2.58 9.83
N LEU A 256 -6.75 -3.18 9.64
CA LEU A 256 -8.01 -2.44 9.57
C LEU A 256 -8.29 -1.62 10.84
N GLN A 257 -8.01 -2.17 12.03
CA GLN A 257 -8.14 -1.44 13.30
C GLN A 257 -7.18 -0.26 13.41
N ARG A 258 -6.00 -0.31 12.76
CA ARG A 258 -5.09 0.84 12.69
C ARG A 258 -5.62 1.98 11.83
N PHE A 259 -6.50 1.67 10.88
CA PHE A 259 -7.19 2.64 10.03
C PHE A 259 -8.58 3.04 10.55
N TRP A 260 -8.93 2.72 11.80
CA TRP A 260 -10.22 3.04 12.38
C TRP A 260 -10.71 4.48 12.21
N PRO A 261 -9.84 5.52 12.26
CA PRO A 261 -10.27 6.90 11.98
C PRO A 261 -10.97 7.06 10.62
N LEU A 262 -10.56 6.34 9.58
CA LEU A 262 -11.14 6.41 8.23
C LEU A 262 -12.57 5.85 8.21
N LEU A 263 -12.93 4.99 9.17
CA LEU A 263 -14.26 4.42 9.31
C LEU A 263 -15.20 5.29 10.17
N LYS A 264 -14.64 6.24 10.93
CA LYS A 264 -15.38 7.04 11.93
C LYS A 264 -15.47 8.52 11.59
N LYS A 265 -14.41 9.08 10.99
CA LYS A 265 -14.32 10.50 10.66
C LYS A 265 -14.68 10.71 9.19
N GLN A 266 -15.36 11.81 8.90
CA GLN A 266 -15.72 12.18 7.54
C GLN A 266 -14.47 12.47 6.71
N MET A 267 -14.38 11.85 5.53
CA MET A 267 -13.35 12.14 4.53
C MET A 267 -13.57 13.52 3.91
N LYS A 268 -12.48 14.28 3.72
CA LYS A 268 -12.53 15.70 3.28
C LYS A 268 -11.73 15.98 2.00
N HIS A 269 -11.30 14.94 1.29
CA HIS A 269 -10.65 15.09 -0.01
C HIS A 269 -11.64 15.58 -1.06
N ASP A 270 -11.20 16.46 -1.96
CA ASP A 270 -12.11 17.20 -2.85
C ASP A 270 -12.35 16.48 -4.19
N THR A 271 -11.47 15.55 -4.57
CA THR A 271 -11.54 14.77 -5.82
C THR A 271 -11.48 13.27 -5.52
N GLU A 272 -11.97 12.41 -6.42
CA GLU A 272 -12.03 10.96 -6.17
C GLU A 272 -11.06 10.12 -7.00
N ILE A 273 -10.68 8.96 -6.44
CA ILE A 273 -10.31 7.64 -7.04
C ILE A 273 -10.79 7.34 -8.44
N ASP A 274 -12.07 7.42 -8.62
CA ASP A 274 -12.73 7.05 -9.86
C ASP A 274 -13.95 7.97 -9.91
N ASP A 275 -14.59 8.11 -11.06
CA ASP A 275 -15.78 8.96 -11.19
C ASP A 275 -16.96 8.29 -10.46
N THR A 276 -17.08 8.53 -9.15
CA THR A 276 -18.06 7.89 -8.26
C THR A 276 -18.63 8.88 -7.26
N ASP A 277 -19.91 8.71 -6.92
CA ASP A 277 -20.62 9.58 -5.96
C ASP A 277 -20.23 9.37 -4.48
N ALA A 278 -19.29 8.46 -4.19
CA ALA A 278 -18.86 8.15 -2.83
C ALA A 278 -17.42 8.58 -2.61
N LYS A 279 -17.13 9.13 -1.42
CA LYS A 279 -15.75 9.38 -1.03
C LYS A 279 -15.02 8.08 -0.82
N ARG A 280 -13.82 7.95 -1.37
CA ARG A 280 -13.03 6.73 -1.28
C ARG A 280 -11.57 7.03 -0.95
N ILE A 281 -11.02 6.28 0.01
CA ILE A 281 -9.57 6.17 0.22
C ILE A 281 -9.16 4.74 -0.11
N VAL A 282 -8.33 4.56 -1.14
CA VAL A 282 -7.74 3.28 -1.53
C VAL A 282 -6.49 3.03 -0.69
N ILE A 283 -6.36 1.83 -0.13
CA ILE A 283 -5.26 1.43 0.74
C ILE A 283 -4.61 0.18 0.16
N VAL A 284 -3.30 0.26 -0.06
CA VAL A 284 -2.47 -0.79 -0.65
C VAL A 284 -1.53 -1.32 0.42
N PHE A 285 -1.78 -2.54 0.89
CA PHE A 285 -0.88 -3.27 1.77
C PHE A 285 0.00 -4.19 0.92
N ALA A 286 1.24 -3.81 0.67
CA ALA A 286 2.24 -4.63 -0.01
C ALA A 286 3.16 -5.25 1.04
N ASN A 287 2.80 -6.44 1.52
CA ASN A 287 3.54 -7.15 2.55
C ASN A 287 4.27 -8.35 1.99
N ARG A 288 5.49 -8.60 2.46
CA ARG A 288 6.27 -9.78 2.04
C ARG A 288 5.73 -11.06 2.69
N ALA A 289 6.08 -12.19 2.08
CA ALA A 289 5.88 -13.52 2.65
C ALA A 289 7.22 -14.14 3.06
N GLY A 290 7.17 -15.39 3.50
CA GLY A 290 8.35 -16.22 3.74
C GLY A 290 8.89 -16.14 5.17
N GLU A 291 10.09 -16.69 5.33
CA GLU A 291 10.79 -16.80 6.61
C GLU A 291 12.26 -16.42 6.40
N GLU A 292 12.82 -15.66 7.32
CA GLU A 292 14.24 -15.35 7.38
C GLU A 292 14.89 -15.96 8.63
N PRO A 293 16.20 -16.28 8.58
CA PRO A 293 16.93 -16.77 9.74
C PRO A 293 16.80 -15.82 10.94
N PRO A 294 17.00 -16.33 12.17
CA PRO A 294 17.10 -15.49 13.35
C PRO A 294 18.16 -14.39 13.20
N ALA A 295 17.88 -13.22 13.78
CA ALA A 295 18.85 -12.14 13.84
C ALA A 295 20.05 -12.52 14.73
N ASP A 296 19.81 -13.32 15.77
CA ASP A 296 20.83 -13.87 16.66
C ASP A 296 20.36 -15.22 17.22
N GLU A 297 21.27 -15.97 17.88
CA GLU A 297 21.00 -17.31 18.40
C GLU A 297 19.91 -17.37 19.48
N THR A 298 19.49 -16.22 20.03
CA THR A 298 18.49 -16.14 21.11
C THR A 298 17.07 -15.89 20.59
N LYS A 299 16.90 -15.58 19.30
CA LYS A 299 15.62 -15.22 18.70
C LYS A 299 15.07 -16.34 17.80
N PRO A 300 13.74 -16.42 17.64
CA PRO A 300 13.17 -17.28 16.62
C PRO A 300 13.43 -16.72 15.20
N PRO A 301 13.27 -17.54 14.15
CA PRO A 301 13.21 -17.06 12.77
C PRO A 301 12.11 -16.01 12.60
N ALA A 302 12.36 -15.01 11.77
CA ALA A 302 11.36 -14.01 11.43
C ALA A 302 10.43 -14.57 10.34
N ARG A 303 9.14 -14.73 10.64
CA ARG A 303 8.11 -15.17 9.68
C ARG A 303 7.22 -14.00 9.31
N TYR A 304 6.90 -13.88 8.03
CA TYR A 304 6.10 -12.77 7.53
C TYR A 304 4.69 -13.21 7.14
N ALA A 305 3.72 -12.34 7.41
CA ALA A 305 2.30 -12.66 7.30
C ALA A 305 1.74 -12.69 5.87
N GLY A 306 2.54 -12.32 4.85
CA GLY A 306 2.07 -12.14 3.48
C GLY A 306 0.78 -11.31 3.47
N THR A 307 -0.31 -11.86 2.93
CA THR A 307 -1.64 -11.24 3.03
C THR A 307 -1.69 -9.86 2.37
N SER A 308 -0.87 -9.61 1.36
CA SER A 308 -0.91 -8.39 0.56
C SER A 308 -2.33 -8.16 0.04
N THR A 309 -2.83 -6.95 0.23
CA THR A 309 -4.25 -6.61 0.06
C THR A 309 -4.40 -5.26 -0.60
N ILE A 310 -5.34 -5.16 -1.55
CA ILE A 310 -5.79 -3.88 -2.09
C ILE A 310 -7.26 -3.69 -1.75
N MET A 311 -7.51 -2.69 -0.90
CA MET A 311 -8.85 -2.37 -0.42
C MET A 311 -9.14 -0.87 -0.50
N ALA A 312 -10.36 -0.48 -0.21
CA ALA A 312 -10.72 0.90 0.01
C ALA A 312 -11.75 1.03 1.13
N VAL A 313 -11.66 2.13 1.88
CA VAL A 313 -12.76 2.59 2.73
C VAL A 313 -13.57 3.58 1.91
N THR A 314 -14.88 3.38 1.86
CA THR A 314 -15.82 4.23 1.16
C THR A 314 -16.81 4.84 2.13
N GLN A 315 -17.18 6.10 1.88
CA GLN A 315 -18.17 6.83 2.64
C GLN A 315 -19.19 7.46 1.68
N ARG A 316 -20.46 7.12 1.86
CA ARG A 316 -21.57 7.76 1.16
C ARG A 316 -22.46 8.50 2.16
N PRO A 317 -22.88 9.74 1.86
CA PRO A 317 -23.90 10.41 2.66
C PRO A 317 -25.23 9.64 2.58
N LEU A 318 -25.83 9.28 3.72
CA LEU A 318 -27.13 8.60 3.72
C LEU A 318 -28.24 9.56 3.25
N PRO A 319 -29.22 9.09 2.46
CA PRO A 319 -30.40 9.86 2.10
C PRO A 319 -31.18 10.33 3.34
N ALA A 320 -31.80 11.51 3.28
CA ALA A 320 -32.54 12.10 4.40
C ALA A 320 -33.66 11.20 4.97
N THR A 321 -34.22 10.30 4.16
CA THR A 321 -35.29 9.36 4.55
C THR A 321 -34.81 8.24 5.48
N GLU A 322 -33.52 7.89 5.46
CA GLU A 322 -32.93 6.86 6.34
C GLU A 322 -32.32 7.46 7.62
N GLN A 323 -32.20 8.80 7.68
CA GLN A 323 -31.73 9.51 8.87
C GLN A 323 -32.82 9.58 9.96
N SER A 324 -34.10 9.61 9.59
CA SER A 324 -35.23 9.73 10.52
C SER A 324 -35.69 8.41 11.16
N ALA A 325 -35.24 7.25 10.65
CA ALA A 325 -35.61 5.94 11.20
C ALA A 325 -34.83 5.57 12.48
N GLY A 326 -33.84 6.39 12.88
CA GLY A 326 -32.97 6.14 14.03
C GLY A 326 -33.00 7.22 15.12
N SER A 327 -33.87 8.22 15.03
CA SER A 327 -34.04 9.26 16.05
C SER A 327 -35.48 9.23 16.60
N SER A 328 -35.79 8.22 17.40
CA SER A 328 -36.82 8.36 18.43
C SER A 328 -36.09 8.58 19.75
N ASP A 329 -36.45 9.68 20.41
CA ASP A 329 -36.10 10.08 21.78
C ASP A 329 -34.80 10.88 21.92
N ASP A 330 -34.87 12.19 21.63
CA ASP A 330 -34.76 13.22 22.69
C ASP A 330 -35.14 14.60 22.09
N GLU A 331 -36.37 15.05 22.35
CA GLU A 331 -36.70 16.47 22.21
C GLU A 331 -36.22 17.18 23.47
N THR A 332 -35.28 18.12 23.36
CA THR A 332 -35.48 19.49 23.91
C THR A 332 -34.37 20.48 23.57
N LEU A 333 -34.84 21.65 23.14
CA LEU A 333 -34.29 23.00 23.28
C LEU A 333 -33.32 23.55 22.22
N SER A 334 -33.84 24.62 21.61
CA SER A 334 -33.33 25.56 20.62
C SER A 334 -32.14 26.40 21.09
N GLU A 335 -31.24 26.76 20.16
CA GLU A 335 -30.76 28.13 19.93
C GLU A 335 -29.92 28.25 18.63
N GLU A 336 -29.73 29.48 18.16
CA GLU A 336 -29.59 29.92 16.76
C GLU A 336 -28.20 29.76 16.07
N LYS A 337 -28.27 29.61 14.73
CA LYS A 337 -27.36 30.05 13.64
C LYS A 337 -25.89 29.59 13.57
N SER A 338 -25.60 28.81 12.52
CA SER A 338 -24.47 28.98 11.60
C SER A 338 -24.71 28.17 10.31
N GLU A 339 -24.65 28.80 9.13
CA GLU A 339 -24.61 28.11 7.82
C GLU A 339 -23.23 27.47 7.61
N THR A 340 -22.93 26.44 8.38
CA THR A 340 -21.75 25.59 8.21
C THR A 340 -22.18 24.15 8.49
N ALA A 341 -22.17 23.33 7.44
CA ALA A 341 -22.33 21.86 7.40
C ALA A 341 -22.81 21.18 8.69
N SER A 342 -24.03 20.61 8.64
CA SER A 342 -24.64 19.79 9.69
C SER A 342 -23.63 18.75 10.25
N PRO A 343 -23.26 18.78 11.55
CA PRO A 343 -22.15 17.97 12.08
C PRO A 343 -22.40 16.46 12.15
N ASN A 344 -23.57 15.98 11.74
CA ASN A 344 -24.05 14.62 12.05
C ASN A 344 -24.81 13.96 10.89
N GLN A 345 -24.37 14.16 9.64
CA GLN A 345 -24.89 13.31 8.57
C GLN A 345 -24.38 11.88 8.77
N ALA A 346 -25.30 10.94 9.02
CA ALA A 346 -24.95 9.54 9.12
C ALA A 346 -24.33 9.07 7.78
N LEU A 347 -23.17 8.43 7.85
CA LEU A 347 -22.43 7.94 6.70
C LEU A 347 -22.66 6.44 6.54
N ASP A 348 -22.96 6.00 5.33
CA ASP A 348 -22.82 4.59 4.93
C ASP A 348 -21.34 4.34 4.65
N VAL A 349 -20.72 3.51 5.51
CA VAL A 349 -19.29 3.19 5.45
C VAL A 349 -19.13 1.73 5.06
N LYS A 350 -18.42 1.50 3.95
CA LYS A 350 -18.10 0.16 3.46
C LYS A 350 -16.62 0.01 3.19
N ILE A 351 -16.12 -1.20 3.43
CA ILE A 351 -14.78 -1.60 3.01
C ILE A 351 -14.92 -2.46 1.76
N LEU A 352 -14.29 -2.03 0.68
CA LEU A 352 -14.24 -2.76 -0.58
C LEU A 352 -12.88 -3.44 -0.69
N CYS A 353 -12.82 -4.73 -1.00
CA CYS A 353 -11.57 -5.44 -1.19
C CYS A 353 -11.58 -6.12 -2.56
N TRP A 354 -10.69 -5.69 -3.45
CA TRP A 354 -10.58 -6.24 -4.80
C TRP A 354 -9.73 -7.50 -4.82
N ASP A 355 -8.68 -7.53 -3.99
CA ASP A 355 -7.81 -8.68 -3.96
C ASP A 355 -7.01 -8.79 -2.66
N MET A 356 -6.71 -10.04 -2.29
CA MET A 356 -6.00 -10.41 -1.08
C MET A 356 -5.29 -11.73 -1.34
N LEU A 357 -3.97 -11.77 -1.18
CA LEU A 357 -3.15 -12.97 -1.38
C LEU A 357 -3.13 -13.85 -0.13
N GLY A 358 -2.80 -15.13 -0.31
CA GLY A 358 -2.51 -16.03 0.79
C GLY A 358 -1.34 -15.55 1.65
N ALA A 359 -1.29 -15.97 2.92
CA ALA A 359 -0.21 -15.56 3.84
C ALA A 359 1.18 -16.07 3.40
N ALA A 360 1.25 -17.26 2.81
CA ALA A 360 2.48 -17.87 2.30
C ALA A 360 2.57 -17.87 0.76
N GLU A 361 1.61 -17.26 0.07
CA GLU A 361 1.57 -17.22 -1.40
C GLU A 361 2.62 -16.23 -1.94
N GLU A 362 3.25 -16.57 -3.06
CA GLU A 362 4.05 -15.61 -3.83
C GLU A 362 3.33 -15.28 -5.14
N GLY A 363 3.26 -14.00 -5.49
CA GLY A 363 2.58 -13.57 -6.71
C GLY A 363 2.12 -12.12 -6.68
N ILE A 364 1.16 -11.83 -7.56
CA ILE A 364 0.63 -10.48 -7.78
C ILE A 364 -0.75 -10.35 -7.12
N CYS A 365 -0.89 -9.38 -6.22
CA CYS A 365 -2.19 -8.88 -5.77
C CYS A 365 -2.60 -7.77 -6.73
N PHE A 366 -3.81 -7.83 -7.31
CA PHE A 366 -4.21 -6.87 -8.35
C PHE A 366 -5.62 -6.34 -8.17
N ALA A 367 -5.78 -5.03 -8.33
CA ALA A 367 -7.07 -4.36 -8.35
C ALA A 367 -7.20 -3.46 -9.59
N ASP A 368 -8.35 -3.54 -10.25
CA ASP A 368 -8.89 -2.43 -11.03
C ASP A 368 -9.99 -1.78 -10.19
N THR A 369 -9.75 -0.57 -9.68
CA THR A 369 -10.66 0.10 -8.74
C THR A 369 -11.99 0.54 -9.37
N THR A 370 -12.11 0.46 -10.70
CA THR A 370 -13.38 0.67 -11.41
C THR A 370 -14.20 -0.63 -11.57
N ALA A 371 -13.60 -1.80 -11.33
CA ALA A 371 -14.29 -3.07 -11.36
C ALA A 371 -14.97 -3.37 -10.01
N ASP A 372 -15.89 -4.33 -10.01
CA ASP A 372 -16.55 -4.78 -8.79
C ASP A 372 -15.55 -5.40 -7.80
N PRO A 373 -15.63 -5.07 -6.50
CA PRO A 373 -14.79 -5.69 -5.49
C PRO A 373 -15.19 -7.15 -5.25
N LYS A 374 -14.22 -8.01 -4.91
CA LYS A 374 -14.48 -9.42 -4.59
C LYS A 374 -15.14 -9.61 -3.24
N MET A 375 -14.83 -8.73 -2.29
CA MET A 375 -15.40 -8.74 -0.95
C MET A 375 -15.85 -7.34 -0.56
N VAL A 376 -16.99 -7.26 0.12
CA VAL A 376 -17.52 -6.03 0.70
C VAL A 376 -17.80 -6.29 2.17
N PHE A 377 -17.21 -5.47 3.05
CA PHE A 377 -17.49 -5.50 4.48
C PHE A 377 -18.31 -4.27 4.86
N GLU A 378 -19.38 -4.49 5.61
CA GLU A 378 -20.27 -3.43 6.08
C GLU A 378 -20.16 -3.32 7.60
N LEU A 379 -20.07 -2.09 8.12
CA LEU A 379 -20.14 -1.88 9.55
C LEU A 379 -21.58 -2.06 10.02
N LYS A 380 -21.87 -3.19 10.67
CA LYS A 380 -23.10 -3.32 11.44
C LYS A 380 -23.00 -2.45 12.68
N LYS A 381 -23.99 -1.57 12.91
CA LYS A 381 -24.16 -0.94 14.22
C LYS A 381 -24.30 -2.05 15.26
N ALA A 382 -23.57 -1.92 16.38
CA ALA A 382 -23.77 -2.83 17.50
C ALA A 382 -25.24 -2.70 17.94
N SER A 383 -25.98 -3.81 17.88
CA SER A 383 -27.28 -3.92 18.55
C SER A 383 -26.99 -3.84 20.04
N GLY A 384 -27.32 -2.68 20.62
CA GLY A 384 -27.20 -2.41 22.06
C GLY A 384 -28.15 -3.24 22.90
#